data_AF-A0A5E7ECU3-F1
#
_entry.id   AF-A0A5E7ECU3-F1
#
_cell.length_a   1.000
_cell.length_b   1.000
_cell.length_c   1.000
_cell.angle_alpha   90.00
_cell.angle_beta   90.00
_cell.angle_gamma   90.00
#
_symmetry.space_group_name_H-M   'P 1'
#
loop_
_entity.id
_entity.type
_entity.pdbx_description
1 polymer ?
#
loop_
_entity_poly.entity_id
_entity_poly.type
_entity_poly.pdbx_seq_one_letter_code
_entity_poly.pdbx_strand_id
1 'polypeptide(L)' 'MIERITEGLVVQAAREWAARTNKSDATAVANAQDTMVALKVKLTTEEYDQALERLYREYEES' A
#
# COMPACT_ATOMS: atom_id res chain seq x y z
N MET A 1 12.23 14.58 -8.07
CA MET A 1 10.80 14.77 -7.79
C MET A 1 10.41 13.54 -7.00
N ILE A 2 10.21 13.65 -5.68
CA ILE A 2 9.77 12.48 -4.89
C ILE A 2 8.32 12.28 -5.30
N GLU A 3 8.07 11.29 -6.14
CA GLU A 3 6.74 10.92 -6.59
C GLU A 3 5.95 10.56 -5.33
N ARG A 4 4.95 11.39 -4.99
CA ARG A 4 4.06 11.12 -3.87
C ARG A 4 3.50 9.71 -4.04
N ILE A 5 3.72 8.86 -3.04
CA ILE A 5 3.16 7.52 -3.04
C ILE A 5 1.64 7.66 -2.94
N THR A 6 0.97 7.30 -4.02
CA THR A 6 -0.50 7.31 -4.09
C THR A 6 -1.06 5.95 -3.73
N GLU A 7 -2.34 5.91 -3.36
CA GLU A 7 -3.09 4.67 -3.13
C GLU A 7 -2.94 3.69 -4.32
N GLY A 8 -2.84 4.20 -5.55
CA GLY A 8 -2.59 3.40 -6.75
C GLY A 8 -1.23 2.69 -6.77
N LEU A 9 -0.17 3.39 -6.37
CA LEU A 9 1.18 2.79 -6.30
C LEU A 9 1.25 1.69 -5.25
N VAL A 10 0.62 1.88 -4.10
CA VAL A 10 0.57 0.84 -3.06
C VAL A 10 -0.24 -0.38 -3.53
N VAL A 11 -1.35 -0.18 -4.25
CA VAL A 11 -2.12 -1.30 -4.84
C VAL A 11 -1.31 -2.05 -5.89
N GLN A 12 -0.53 -1.34 -6.71
CA GLN A 12 0.39 -1.97 -7.66
C GLN A 12 1.47 -2.78 -6.94
N ALA A 13 2.15 -2.19 -5.95
CA ALA A 13 3.17 -2.86 -5.17
C ALA A 13 2.61 -4.09 -4.44
N ALA A 14 1.42 -4.00 -3.85
CA ALA A 14 0.75 -5.14 -3.20
C ALA A 14 0.45 -6.28 -4.19
N ARG A 15 0.07 -5.93 -5.42
CA ARG A 15 -0.15 -6.89 -6.50
C ARG A 15 1.14 -7.57 -6.94
N GLU A 16 2.20 -6.78 -7.13
CA GLU A 16 3.52 -7.29 -7.50
C GLU A 16 4.11 -8.18 -6.41
N TRP A 17 3.98 -7.77 -5.14
CA TRP A 17 4.35 -8.58 -3.99
C TRP A 17 3.57 -9.89 -3.93
N ALA A 18 2.26 -9.86 -4.20
CA ALA A 18 1.45 -11.08 -4.25
C ALA A 18 1.93 -12.03 -5.35
N ALA A 19 2.23 -11.49 -6.54
CA ALA A 19 2.80 -12.26 -7.64
C ALA A 19 4.17 -12.85 -7.27
N ARG A 20 5.04 -12.09 -6.59
CA ARG A 20 6.36 -12.55 -6.11
C ARG A 20 6.25 -13.65 -5.03
N THR A 21 5.29 -13.53 -4.13
CA THR A 21 5.09 -14.45 -2.99
C THR A 21 4.14 -15.60 -3.29
N ASN A 22 3.68 -15.73 -4.54
CA ASN A 22 2.69 -16.72 -4.99
C ASN A 22 1.39 -16.67 -4.14
N LYS A 23 1.02 -15.48 -3.68
CA LYS A 23 -0.26 -15.20 -3.00
C LYS A 23 -1.29 -14.67 -3.99
N SER A 24 -2.57 -14.77 -3.62
CA SER A 24 -3.66 -14.23 -4.43
C SER A 24 -3.58 -12.70 -4.54
N ASP A 25 -3.40 -12.17 -5.74
CA ASP A 25 -3.44 -10.73 -6.04
C ASP A 25 -4.66 -10.05 -5.41
N ALA A 26 -5.84 -10.67 -5.56
CA ALA A 26 -7.09 -10.14 -5.03
C ALA A 26 -7.07 -9.98 -3.50
N THR A 27 -6.43 -10.91 -2.79
CA THR A 27 -6.30 -10.84 -1.33
C THR A 27 -5.31 -9.77 -0.90
N ALA A 28 -4.17 -9.63 -1.60
CA ALA A 28 -3.18 -8.61 -1.29
C ALA A 28 -3.70 -7.19 -1.59
N VAL A 29 -4.36 -7.00 -2.72
CA VAL A 29 -5.01 -5.73 -3.09
C VAL A 29 -6.13 -5.38 -2.10
N ALA A 30 -6.98 -6.34 -1.74
CA ALA A 30 -8.04 -6.11 -0.75
C ALA A 30 -7.46 -5.74 0.63
N ASN A 31 -6.39 -6.42 1.06
CA ASN A 31 -5.73 -6.12 2.33
C ASN A 31 -5.06 -4.74 2.32
N ALA A 32 -4.42 -4.36 1.21
CA ALA A 32 -3.84 -3.04 1.04
C ALA A 32 -4.92 -1.94 1.06
N GLN A 33 -6.05 -2.16 0.37
CA GLN A 33 -7.19 -1.24 0.40
C GLN A 33 -7.82 -1.11 1.79
N ASP A 34 -8.04 -2.22 2.49
CA ASP A 34 -8.60 -2.19 3.86
C ASP A 34 -7.68 -1.44 4.82
N THR A 35 -6.37 -1.69 4.71
CA THR A 35 -5.33 -0.98 5.47
C THR A 35 -5.36 0.52 5.15
N MET A 36 -5.43 0.91 3.87
CA MET A 36 -5.54 2.31 3.47
C MET A 36 -6.78 2.98 4.05
N VAL A 37 -7.94 2.33 3.99
CA VAL A 37 -9.19 2.88 4.55
C VAL A 37 -9.07 3.03 6.07
N ALA A 38 -8.53 2.02 6.77
CA ALA A 38 -8.32 2.08 8.20
C ALA A 38 -7.35 3.20 8.62
N LEU A 39 -6.27 3.39 7.84
CA LEU A 39 -5.32 4.48 8.03
C LEU A 39 -5.97 5.84 7.78
N LYS A 40 -6.77 5.98 6.72
CA LYS A 40 -7.46 7.23 6.37
C LYS A 40 -8.50 7.66 7.41
N VAL A 41 -9.08 6.70 8.14
CA VAL A 41 -10.00 6.97 9.25
C VAL A 41 -9.26 7.39 10.52
N LYS A 42 -8.04 6.87 10.74
CA LYS A 42 -7.28 7.09 11.97
C LYS A 42 -6.26 8.23 11.89
N LEU A 43 -5.76 8.55 10.70
CA LEU A 43 -4.62 9.44 10.47
C LEU A 43 -5.06 10.73 9.80
N THR A 44 -4.34 11.81 10.11
CA THR A 44 -4.44 13.06 9.35
C THR A 44 -3.80 12.90 7.96
N THR A 45 -4.07 13.83 7.03
CA THR A 45 -3.57 13.73 5.65
C THR A 45 -2.05 13.58 5.57
N GLU A 46 -1.29 14.25 6.44
CA GLU A 46 0.18 14.15 6.48
C GLU A 46 0.65 12.79 7.01
N GLU A 47 0.05 12.31 8.10
CA GLU A 47 0.36 10.98 8.64
C GLU A 47 -0.05 9.86 7.67
N TYR A 48 -1.12 10.07 6.92
CA TYR A 48 -1.60 9.15 5.90
C TYR A 48 -0.62 9.06 4.70
N ASP A 49 -0.07 10.19 4.23
CA ASP A 49 0.97 10.21 3.18
C ASP A 49 2.19 9.37 3.65
N GLN A 50 2.65 9.58 4.89
CA GLN A 50 3.78 8.81 5.44
C GLN A 50 3.46 7.32 5.63
N ALA A 51 2.22 7.00 6.00
CA ALA A 51 1.78 5.61 6.14
C ALA A 51 1.70 4.90 4.79
N LEU A 52 1.25 5.59 3.73
CA LEU A 52 1.27 5.09 2.35
C LEU A 52 2.70 4.82 1.88
N GLU A 53 3.64 5.75 2.14
CA GLU A 53 5.05 5.56 1.81
C GLU A 53 5.67 4.34 2.50
N ARG A 54 5.38 4.13 3.79
CA ARG A 54 5.81 2.93 4.51
C ARG A 54 5.21 1.66 3.92
N LEU A 55 3.90 1.66 3.68
CA LEU A 55 3.18 0.49 3.17
C LEU A 55 3.67 0.11 1.76
N TYR A 56 3.95 1.10 0.90
CA TYR A 56 4.58 0.88 -0.40
C TYR A 56 5.96 0.24 -0.27
N ARG A 57 6.82 0.79 0.59
CA ARG A 57 8.15 0.21 0.85
C ARG A 57 8.07 -1.22 1.37
N GLU A 58 7.13 -1.51 2.27
CA GLU A 58 6.94 -2.87 2.77
C GLU A 58 6.59 -3.85 1.65
N TYR A 59 5.74 -3.47 0.68
CA TYR A 59 5.44 -4.34 -0.46
C TYR A 59 6.58 -4.44 -1.49
N GLU A 60 7.38 -3.39 -1.65
CA GLU A 60 8.53 -3.39 -2.57
C GLU A 60 9.75 -4.15 -2.01
N GLU A 61 10.04 -3.99 -0.72
CA GLU A 61 11.22 -4.56 -0.06
C GLU A 61 11.00 -5.98 0.48
N SER A 62 9.75 -6.45 0.58
CA SER A 62 9.39 -7.76 1.15
C SER A 62 9.30 -8.92 0.14
#